data_AF-A0A7S1JVY7-F1
#
_entry.id   AF-A0A7S1JVY7-F1
#
_cell.length_a   1.000
_cell.length_b   1.000
_cell.length_c   1.000
_cell.angle_alpha   90.00
_cell.angle_beta   90.00
_cell.angle_gamma   90.00
#
_symmetry.space_group_name_H-M   'P 1'
#
loop_
_entity.id
_entity.type
_entity.pdbx_description
1 polymer ?
#
loop_
_entity_poly.entity_id
_entity_poly.type
_entity_poly.pdbx_seq_one_letter_code
_entity_poly.pdbx_strand_id
1 'polypeptide(L)'
;MVEILAGALVGADVQNKKTANNWGTLLFAIDPAELGPTDDFHTKTEAIIARVRSARKLPGVSEILMPGERGNRLARRVVESGQIEVEANLTQQLRECAAG
;
A
#
# COMPACT_ATOMS: atom_id res chain seq x y z
N MET A 1 8.09 5.43 -15.22
CA MET A 1 9.01 4.66 -14.35
C MET A 1 8.51 3.25 -14.09
N VAL A 2 7.27 3.06 -13.61
CA VAL A 2 6.70 1.71 -13.33
C VAL A 2 6.84 0.77 -14.54
N GLU A 3 6.46 1.21 -15.75
CA GLU A 3 6.56 0.38 -16.96
C GLU A 3 8.00 -0.04 -17.31
N ILE A 4 8.98 0.79 -16.97
CA ILE A 4 10.39 0.52 -17.28
C ILE A 4 10.93 -0.51 -16.28
N LEU A 5 10.69 -0.30 -14.98
CA LEU A 5 11.25 -1.12 -13.92
C LEU A 5 10.48 -2.44 -13.71
N ALA A 6 9.16 -2.42 -13.85
CA ALA A 6 8.30 -3.59 -13.67
C ALA A 6 7.83 -4.19 -15.00
N GLY A 7 8.13 -3.58 -16.14
CA GLY A 7 7.89 -4.16 -17.47
C GLY A 7 9.20 -4.59 -18.11
N ALA A 8 9.88 -3.63 -18.72
CA ALA A 8 11.07 -3.87 -19.53
C ALA A 8 12.22 -4.56 -18.76
N LEU A 9 12.58 -4.06 -17.57
CA LEU A 9 13.71 -4.57 -16.78
C LEU A 9 13.53 -6.04 -16.36
N VAL A 10 12.30 -6.43 -16.02
CA VAL A 10 11.97 -7.78 -15.54
C VAL A 10 11.55 -8.73 -16.67
N GLY A 11 11.63 -8.28 -17.93
CA GLY A 11 11.31 -9.10 -19.10
C GLY A 11 9.82 -9.36 -19.32
N ALA A 12 8.94 -8.54 -18.76
CA ALA A 12 7.51 -8.66 -18.99
C ALA A 12 7.08 -7.97 -20.29
N ASP A 13 5.87 -8.29 -20.76
CA ASP A 13 5.29 -7.65 -21.93
C ASP A 13 5.01 -6.16 -21.64
N VAL A 14 5.40 -5.27 -22.56
CA VAL A 14 5.24 -3.81 -22.42
C VAL A 14 4.21 -3.22 -23.38
N GLN A 15 3.63 -4.03 -24.28
CA GLN A 15 2.69 -3.57 -25.31
C GLN A 15 1.29 -4.19 -25.13
N ASN A 16 1.20 -5.52 -24.94
CA ASN A 16 -0.05 -6.28 -24.97
C ASN A 16 -0.22 -7.22 -23.76
N LYS A 17 0.14 -6.74 -22.57
CA LYS A 17 0.10 -7.47 -21.27
C LYS A 17 -1.10 -8.38 -21.06
N LYS A 18 -2.30 -7.88 -21.39
CA LYS A 18 -3.57 -8.60 -21.16
C LYS A 18 -3.71 -9.81 -22.08
N THR A 19 -3.32 -9.66 -23.35
CA THR A 19 -3.36 -10.74 -24.34
C THR A 19 -2.22 -11.73 -24.12
N ALA A 20 -1.04 -11.23 -23.77
CA ALA A 20 0.14 -12.03 -23.46
C ALA A 20 0.05 -12.73 -22.08
N ASN A 21 -0.91 -12.34 -21.23
CA ASN A 21 -1.05 -12.81 -19.85
C ASN A 21 0.27 -12.73 -19.06
N ASN A 22 1.08 -11.70 -19.35
CA ASN A 22 2.45 -11.54 -18.85
C ASN A 22 2.61 -10.16 -18.22
N TRP A 23 2.34 -10.08 -16.92
CA TRP A 23 2.58 -8.89 -16.11
C TRP A 23 3.90 -9.03 -15.36
N GLY A 24 4.70 -7.98 -15.37
CA GLY A 24 5.87 -7.90 -14.53
C GLY A 24 5.61 -7.10 -13.27
N THR A 25 6.37 -7.42 -12.23
CA THR A 25 6.40 -6.72 -10.96
C THR A 25 7.84 -6.64 -10.50
N LEU A 26 8.26 -5.47 -10.01
CA LEU A 26 9.54 -5.32 -9.33
C LEU A 26 9.31 -5.30 -7.83
N LEU A 27 9.97 -6.19 -7.11
CA LEU A 27 10.09 -6.17 -5.65
C LEU A 27 11.51 -5.76 -5.30
N PHE A 28 11.66 -4.72 -4.48
CA PHE A 28 12.96 -4.23 -4.03
C PHE A 28 12.93 -4.01 -2.52
N ALA A 29 13.91 -4.58 -1.82
CA ALA A 29 14.07 -4.46 -0.39
C ALA A 29 15.45 -3.87 -0.10
N ILE A 30 15.51 -2.93 0.85
CA ILE A 30 16.75 -2.33 1.34
C ILE A 30 16.84 -2.68 2.82
N ASP A 31 17.95 -3.29 3.22
CA ASP A 31 18.28 -3.41 4.64
C ASP A 31 18.87 -2.07 5.13
N PRO A 32 18.22 -1.35 6.07
CA PRO A 32 18.75 -0.09 6.59
C PRO A 32 20.14 -0.25 7.22
N ALA A 33 20.48 -1.42 7.75
CA ALA A 33 21.77 -1.68 8.41
C ALA A 33 22.97 -1.52 7.45
N GLU A 34 22.75 -1.73 6.14
CA GLU A 34 23.76 -1.56 5.09
C GLU A 34 24.03 -0.08 4.76
N LEU A 35 23.16 0.84 5.22
CA LEU A 35 23.27 2.29 4.97
C LEU A 35 23.64 3.09 6.22
N GLY A 36 23.68 2.44 7.39
CA GLY A 36 24.02 3.05 8.66
C GLY A 36 23.39 2.32 9.85
N PRO A 37 23.54 2.84 11.08
CA PRO A 37 22.92 2.24 12.25
C PRO A 37 21.39 2.20 12.11
N THR A 38 20.78 1.04 12.34
CA THR A 38 19.32 0.85 12.25
C THR A 38 18.58 1.79 13.21
N ASP A 39 19.09 1.97 14.43
CA ASP A 39 18.49 2.88 15.43
C ASP A 39 18.47 4.34 14.96
N ASP A 40 19.50 4.78 14.23
CA ASP A 40 19.54 6.10 13.62
C ASP A 40 18.44 6.25 12.57
N PHE A 41 18.20 5.22 11.76
CA PHE A 41 17.14 5.23 10.76
C PHE A 41 15.76 5.38 11.41
N HIS A 42 15.48 4.61 12.47
CA HIS A 42 14.22 4.71 13.21
C HIS A 42 14.06 6.09 13.85
N THR A 43 15.06 6.57 14.58
CA THR A 43 15.03 7.87 15.27
C THR A 43 14.80 9.02 14.29
N LYS A 44 15.50 9.03 13.16
CA LYS A 44 15.34 10.07 12.13
C LYS A 44 13.97 9.98 11.45
N THR A 45 13.48 8.77 11.20
CA THR A 45 12.13 8.55 10.64
C THR A 45 11.05 9.05 11.58
N GLU A 46 11.15 8.77 12.88
CA GLU A 46 10.22 9.27 13.90
C GLU A 46 10.21 10.80 13.97
N ALA A 47 11.39 11.44 13.92
CA ALA A 47 11.50 12.89 13.88
C ALA A 47 10.81 13.51 12.65
N ILE A 48 10.94 12.86 11.48
CA ILE A 48 10.24 13.28 10.25
C ILE A 48 8.72 13.16 10.43
N ILE A 49 8.24 12.01 10.93
CA ILE A 49 6.81 11.77 11.17
C ILE A 49 6.24 12.81 12.14
N ALA A 50 6.93 13.06 13.25
CA ALA A 50 6.52 14.05 14.25
C ALA A 50 6.39 15.45 13.62
N ARG A 51 7.39 15.87 12.84
CA ARG A 51 7.39 17.16 12.14
C ARG A 51 6.23 17.29 11.14
N VAL A 52 5.95 16.25 10.37
CA VAL A 52 4.82 16.26 9.41
C VAL A 52 3.50 16.35 10.16
N ARG A 53 3.33 15.58 11.24
CA ARG A 53 2.10 15.57 12.03
C ARG A 53 1.86 16.90 12.76
N SER A 54 2.92 17.59 13.16
CA SER A 54 2.84 18.90 13.83
C SER A 54 2.70 20.08 12.87
N ALA A 55 2.65 19.85 11.55
CA ALA A 55 2.49 20.92 10.59
C ALA A 55 1.14 21.64 10.75
N ARG A 56 1.08 22.91 10.31
CA ARG A 56 -0.15 23.70 10.35
C ARG A 56 -1.23 23.01 9.51
N LYS A 57 -2.35 22.68 10.14
CA LYS A 57 -3.52 22.11 9.48
C LYS A 57 -4.24 23.19 8.67
N LEU A 58 -4.80 22.81 7.53
CA LEU A 58 -5.72 23.67 6.77
C LEU A 58 -7.08 23.76 7.50
N PRO A 59 -7.88 24.81 7.25
CA PRO A 59 -9.25 24.88 7.75
C PRO A 59 -10.04 23.61 7.38
N GLY A 60 -10.74 23.01 8.35
CA GLY A 60 -11.50 21.79 8.16
C GLY A 60 -10.70 20.48 8.24
N VAL A 61 -9.36 20.53 8.37
CA VAL A 61 -8.53 19.34 8.56
C VAL A 61 -8.33 19.07 10.05
N SER A 62 -8.84 17.94 10.55
CA SER A 62 -8.74 17.54 11.96
C SER A 62 -7.36 16.94 12.32
N GLU A 63 -6.78 16.17 11.41
CA GLU A 63 -5.49 15.48 11.59
C GLU A 63 -4.71 15.38 10.27
N ILE A 64 -3.38 15.29 10.39
CA ILE A 64 -2.48 14.95 9.28
C ILE A 64 -2.07 13.49 9.46
N LEU A 65 -2.22 12.70 8.41
CA LEU A 65 -1.92 11.26 8.40
C LEU A 65 -0.70 10.97 7.55
N MET A 66 0.09 9.99 8.00
CA MET A 66 1.13 9.41 7.17
C MET A 66 0.53 8.44 6.14
N PRO A 67 1.19 8.26 4.98
CA PRO A 67 0.82 7.21 4.03
C PRO A 67 0.67 5.86 4.73
N GLY A 68 -0.44 5.15 4.45
CA GLY A 68 -0.75 3.86 5.06
C GLY A 68 -1.57 3.92 6.35
N GLU A 69 -1.54 5.01 7.14
CA GLU A 69 -2.22 5.05 8.45
C GLU A 69 -3.74 4.84 8.36
N ARG A 70 -4.38 5.43 7.34
CA ARG A 70 -5.82 5.23 7.11
C ARG A 70 -6.15 3.76 6.83
N GLY A 71 -5.32 3.09 6.04
CA GLY A 71 -5.45 1.67 5.73
C GLY A 71 -5.20 0.79 6.95
N ASN A 72 -4.15 1.10 7.73
CA ASN A 72 -3.85 0.40 8.98
C ASN A 72 -5.00 0.48 9.99
N ARG A 73 -5.66 1.65 10.09
CA ARG A 73 -6.84 1.81 10.94
C ARG A 73 -8.02 1.00 10.45
N LEU A 74 -8.27 0.97 9.13
CA LEU A 74 -9.34 0.15 8.56
C LEU A 74 -9.08 -1.34 8.78
N ALA A 75 -7.87 -1.82 8.47
CA ALA A 75 -7.46 -3.20 8.65
C ALA A 75 -7.60 -3.64 10.11
N ARG A 76 -7.16 -2.80 11.06
CA ARG A 76 -7.34 -3.05 12.50
C ARG A 76 -8.82 -3.20 12.86
N ARG A 77 -9.68 -2.28 12.42
CA ARG A 77 -11.12 -2.37 12.68
C ARG A 77 -11.75 -3.63 12.09
N VAL A 78 -11.37 -4.02 10.88
CA VAL A 78 -11.87 -5.25 10.22
C VAL A 78 -11.47 -6.49 11.02
N VAL A 79 -10.22 -6.54 11.50
CA VAL A 79 -9.74 -7.65 12.34
C VAL A 79 -10.46 -7.68 13.69
N GLU A 80 -10.63 -6.52 14.33
CA GLU A 80 -11.30 -6.40 15.64
C GLU A 80 -12.80 -6.74 15.56
N SER A 81 -13.49 -6.33 14.49
CA SER A 81 -14.92 -6.62 14.29
C SER A 81 -15.17 -8.04 13.77
N GLY A 82 -14.17 -8.68 13.16
CA GLY A 82 -14.34 -9.92 12.39
C GLY A 82 -15.20 -9.74 11.13
N GLN A 83 -15.40 -8.50 10.68
CA GLN A 83 -16.29 -8.16 9.57
C GLN A 83 -15.61 -7.20 8.61
N ILE A 84 -15.79 -7.45 7.31
CA ILE A 84 -15.38 -6.55 6.24
C ILE A 84 -16.62 -6.05 5.51
N GLU A 85 -16.65 -4.76 5.22
CA GLU A 85 -17.70 -4.16 4.42
C GLU A 85 -17.50 -4.54 2.94
N VAL A 86 -18.55 -5.05 2.32
CA VAL A 86 -18.55 -5.52 0.93
C VAL A 86 -19.80 -4.97 0.27
N GLU A 87 -19.68 -4.51 -0.98
CA GLU A 87 -20.84 -4.07 -1.76
C GLU A 87 -21.83 -5.24 -2.00
N ALA A 88 -23.12 -4.91 -2.09
CA ALA A 88 -24.17 -5.92 -2.22
C ALA A 88 -24.07 -6.73 -3.52
N ASN A 89 -23.69 -6.08 -4.63
CA ASN A 89 -23.42 -6.70 -5.93
C ASN A 89 -22.28 -7.72 -5.86
N LEU A 90 -21.17 -7.39 -5.18
CA LEU A 90 -20.02 -8.27 -5.02
C LEU A 90 -20.40 -9.46 -4.12
N THR A 91 -21.16 -9.22 -3.06
CA THR A 91 -21.68 -10.32 -2.21
C THR A 91 -22.58 -11.27 -3.01
N GLN A 92 -23.41 -10.75 -3.91
CA GLN A 92 -24.22 -11.57 -4.80
C GLN A 92 -23.35 -12.39 -5.75
N GLN A 93 -22.38 -11.77 -6.43
CA GLN A 93 -21.46 -12.47 -7.34
C GLN A 93 -20.67 -13.58 -6.65
N LEU A 94 -20.19 -13.34 -5.42
CA LEU A 94 -19.50 -14.36 -4.63
C LEU A 94 -20.39 -15.56 -4.32
N ARG A 95 -21.69 -15.34 -4.04
CA ARG A 95 -22.66 -16.43 -3.81
C ARG A 95 -22.93 -17.23 -5.09
N GLU A 96 -23.06 -16.55 -6.22
CA GLU A 96 -23.25 -17.19 -7.53
C GLU A 96 -22.02 -18.05 -7.89
N CYS A 97 -20.81 -17.53 -7.71
CA CYS A 97 -19.57 -18.29 -7.90
C CYS A 97 -19.44 -19.49 -6.96
N ALA A 98 -19.95 -19.40 -5.73
CA ALA A 98 -19.89 -20.51 -4.76
C ALA A 98 -20.93 -21.61 -5.00
N ALA A 99 -21.98 -21.32 -5.78
CA ALA A 99 -23.05 -22.28 -6.10
C ALA A 99 -22.80 -23.09 -7.39
N GLY A 100 -21.85 -22.65 -8.21
CA GLY A 100 -21.38 -23.36 -9.42
C GLY A 100 -20.21 -24.29 -9.13
#